data_AF-A0A3C0ATS9-F1
#
_entry.id   AF-A0A3C0ATS9-F1
#
_cell.length_a   1.000
_cell.length_b   1.000
_cell.length_c   1.000
_cell.angle_alpha   90.00
_cell.angle_beta   90.00
_cell.angle_gamma   90.00
#
_symmetry.space_group_name_H-M   'P 1'
#
loop_
_entity.id
_entity.type
_entity.pdbx_description
1 polymer ?
#
loop_
_entity_poly.entity_id
_entity_poly.type
_entity_poly.pdbx_seq_one_letter_code
_entity_poly.pdbx_strand_id
1 'polypeptide(L)'
;MTPMRTIIAVVGNPTSNKGRGAGTCEQVVTLLSQAGSRHGFDVVDLTGVDFDDSLANARSRTYDHLVVVGGDGMVSLGVNAVGVSGKPLGIVATGSGNDFARGLGLPINRVDVAVEGIVGAIVRESHLGVDMGVASSGAECRYYAGMLSCGLDASINDRANHSRLPNGSLRYFAAVLVELAHMKQYGYHVKATLADGSTDERDIISPLLTVANSRHIGGGIEVSPYSQFDDGLLDLVWLRHVPNLPECADAVAHAYSGGLLGCRVFGWKRVRSVDITRADSGAEPPTMMADGEYVGRLPVHVEARGRALRVLVPPAVLRSWKDGETTACERIARDRRDPITGDFLE
;
A
#
# COMPACT_ATOMS: atom_id res chain seq x y z
N MET A 1 2.21 -17.47 39.40
CA MET A 1 2.75 -16.86 38.16
C MET A 1 1.84 -15.71 37.81
N THR A 2 2.34 -14.47 37.87
CA THR A 2 1.61 -13.32 37.34
C THR A 2 1.37 -13.58 35.85
N PRO A 3 0.15 -13.48 35.32
CA PRO A 3 -0.07 -13.62 33.88
C PRO A 3 0.83 -12.62 33.16
N MET A 4 1.55 -13.06 32.11
CA MET A 4 2.33 -12.15 31.30
C MET A 4 1.36 -11.12 30.71
N ARG A 5 1.62 -9.84 31.00
CA ARG A 5 0.84 -8.76 30.43
C ARG A 5 1.11 -8.67 28.95
N THR A 6 0.06 -8.39 28.18
CA THR A 6 0.16 -8.05 26.77
C THR A 6 1.13 -6.89 26.59
N ILE A 7 2.05 -7.00 25.63
CA ILE A 7 3.03 -5.96 25.30
C ILE A 7 2.65 -5.35 23.94
N ILE A 8 2.44 -4.03 23.94
CA ILE A 8 2.26 -3.23 22.73
C ILE A 8 3.57 -2.53 22.41
N ALA A 9 4.18 -2.89 21.29
CA ALA A 9 5.31 -2.15 20.74
C ALA A 9 4.82 -0.95 19.93
N VAL A 10 5.47 0.20 20.06
CA VAL A 10 5.22 1.40 19.26
C VAL A 10 6.46 1.72 18.45
N VAL A 11 6.29 2.05 17.17
CA VAL A 11 7.37 2.48 16.28
C VAL A 11 6.92 3.72 15.51
N GLY A 12 7.60 4.84 15.71
CA GLY A 12 7.38 6.09 14.98
C GLY A 12 8.53 6.41 14.02
N ASN A 13 8.41 7.54 13.31
CA ASN A 13 9.54 8.13 12.59
C ASN A 13 9.92 9.47 13.26
N PRO A 14 11.04 9.54 13.99
CA PRO A 14 11.43 10.74 14.74
C PRO A 14 11.78 11.92 13.81
N THR A 15 12.19 11.65 12.57
CA THR A 15 12.57 12.67 11.58
C THR A 15 11.40 13.17 10.72
N SER A 16 10.24 12.51 10.79
CA SER A 16 9.09 12.84 9.96
C SER A 16 8.49 14.22 10.25
N ASN A 17 7.90 14.83 9.22
CA ASN A 17 7.18 16.12 9.29
C ASN A 17 7.98 17.28 9.93
N LYS A 18 9.25 17.45 9.54
CA LYS A 18 10.18 18.46 10.07
C LYS A 18 10.44 18.32 11.59
N GLY A 19 10.51 17.10 12.10
CA GLY A 19 10.78 16.82 13.52
C GLY A 19 9.54 16.86 14.43
N ARG A 20 8.33 17.09 13.89
CA ARG A 20 7.08 16.97 14.66
C ARG A 20 6.68 15.52 14.92
N GLY A 21 7.20 14.57 14.13
CA GLY A 21 6.92 13.14 14.29
C GLY A 21 7.28 12.59 15.68
N ALA A 22 8.37 13.08 16.27
CA ALA A 22 8.79 12.68 17.61
C ALA A 22 7.73 13.00 18.68
N GLY A 23 7.20 14.22 18.69
CA GLY A 23 6.16 14.61 19.67
C GLY A 23 4.85 13.84 19.49
N THR A 24 4.50 13.49 18.25
CA THR A 24 3.32 12.64 17.98
C THR A 24 3.52 11.20 18.46
N CYS A 25 4.72 10.63 18.27
CA CYS A 25 5.03 9.30 18.79
C CYS A 25 4.97 9.27 20.32
N GLU A 26 5.57 10.27 20.99
CA GLU A 26 5.52 10.42 22.44
C GLU A 26 4.08 10.55 22.97
N GLN A 27 3.24 11.32 22.28
CA GLN A 27 1.81 11.42 22.59
C GLN A 27 1.13 10.04 22.50
N VAL A 28 1.38 9.28 21.43
CA VAL A 28 0.79 7.93 21.25
C VAL A 28 1.24 6.99 22.36
N VAL A 29 2.54 6.94 22.67
CA VAL A 29 3.09 6.12 23.76
C VAL A 29 2.43 6.48 25.10
N THR A 30 2.27 7.78 25.37
CA THR A 30 1.62 8.27 26.59
C THR A 30 0.16 7.81 26.68
N LEU A 31 -0.62 8.01 25.62
CA LEU A 31 -2.04 7.62 25.59
C LEU A 31 -2.23 6.11 25.72
N LEU A 32 -1.41 5.32 25.02
CA LEU A 32 -1.41 3.87 25.14
C LEU A 32 -1.02 3.43 26.57
N SER A 33 -0.01 4.05 27.19
CA SER A 33 0.42 3.70 28.55
C SER A 33 -0.65 4.00 29.60
N GLN A 34 -1.37 5.11 29.44
CA GLN A 34 -2.52 5.45 30.28
C GLN A 34 -3.67 4.44 30.11
N ALA A 35 -3.94 4.02 28.86
CA ALA A 35 -4.92 2.97 28.59
C ALA A 35 -4.47 1.60 29.12
N GLY A 36 -3.19 1.27 29.01
CA GLY A 36 -2.58 0.04 29.53
C GLY A 36 -2.71 -0.08 31.03
N SER A 37 -2.56 1.03 31.76
CA SER A 37 -2.84 1.08 33.21
C SER A 37 -4.29 0.72 33.55
N ARG A 38 -5.26 0.99 32.66
CA ARG A 38 -6.68 0.66 32.85
C ARG A 38 -7.05 -0.74 32.38
N HIS A 39 -6.42 -1.22 31.31
CA HIS A 39 -6.81 -2.44 30.60
C HIS A 39 -5.82 -3.60 30.75
N GLY A 40 -4.69 -3.41 31.43
CA GLY A 40 -3.76 -4.48 31.82
C GLY A 40 -2.71 -4.87 30.76
N PHE A 41 -2.25 -3.91 29.96
CA PHE A 41 -1.15 -4.12 29.01
C PHE A 41 -0.01 -3.13 29.25
N ASP A 42 1.19 -3.50 28.85
CA ASP A 42 2.40 -2.67 28.92
C ASP A 42 2.77 -2.14 27.53
N VAL A 43 3.46 -1.01 27.47
CA VAL A 43 3.83 -0.32 26.22
C VAL A 43 5.34 -0.15 26.16
N VAL A 44 5.94 -0.46 25.02
CA VAL A 44 7.37 -0.26 24.76
C VAL A 44 7.56 0.55 23.49
N ASP A 45 8.43 1.56 23.53
CA ASP A 45 8.85 2.30 22.34
C ASP A 45 10.05 1.60 21.72
N LEU A 46 9.92 1.20 20.45
CA LEU A 46 10.93 0.55 19.65
C LEU A 46 11.43 1.44 18.51
N THR A 47 11.07 2.73 18.54
CA THR A 47 11.53 3.72 17.56
C THR A 47 13.06 3.80 17.58
N GLY A 48 13.66 3.49 16.42
CA GLY A 48 15.09 3.60 16.18
C GLY A 48 15.50 5.00 15.71
N VAL A 49 16.79 5.15 15.40
CA VAL A 49 17.35 6.41 14.88
C VAL A 49 16.94 6.68 13.42
N ASP A 50 16.66 5.62 12.67
CA ASP A 50 16.19 5.64 11.29
C ASP A 50 15.23 4.47 11.00
N PHE A 51 14.87 4.29 9.73
CA PHE A 51 13.95 3.25 9.29
C PHE A 51 14.50 1.84 9.54
N ASP A 52 15.76 1.59 9.18
CA ASP A 52 16.37 0.26 9.27
C ASP A 52 16.56 -0.17 10.72
N ASP A 53 16.99 0.76 11.58
CA ASP A 53 17.13 0.54 13.02
C ASP A 53 15.76 0.25 13.67
N SER A 54 14.73 1.02 13.30
CA SER A 54 13.35 0.80 13.77
C SER A 54 12.82 -0.58 13.34
N LEU A 55 13.07 -0.99 12.10
CA LEU A 55 12.68 -2.30 11.58
C LEU A 55 13.43 -3.43 12.30
N ALA A 56 14.73 -3.26 12.55
CA ALA A 56 15.55 -4.22 13.29
C ALA A 56 15.07 -4.37 14.75
N ASN A 57 14.74 -3.26 15.42
CA ASN A 57 14.16 -3.26 16.76
C ASN A 57 12.81 -4.01 16.79
N ALA A 58 11.93 -3.72 15.83
CA ALA A 58 10.63 -4.37 15.73
C ALA A 58 10.72 -5.87 15.38
N ARG A 59 11.78 -6.33 14.74
CA ARG A 59 11.99 -7.76 14.42
C ARG A 59 12.67 -8.55 15.55
N SER A 60 13.55 -7.90 16.31
CA SER A 60 14.35 -8.56 17.35
C SER A 60 13.66 -8.67 18.71
N ARG A 61 12.62 -7.85 18.96
CA ARG A 61 11.90 -7.81 20.24
C ARG A 61 10.63 -8.67 20.22
N THR A 62 10.25 -9.17 21.39
CA THR A 62 8.99 -9.89 21.59
C THR A 62 7.92 -8.90 22.05
N TYR A 63 6.76 -8.94 21.39
CA TYR A 63 5.55 -8.17 21.69
C TYR A 63 4.35 -8.87 21.05
N ASP A 64 3.15 -8.54 21.53
CA ASP A 64 1.89 -9.12 21.06
C ASP A 64 1.24 -8.28 19.96
N HIS A 65 1.40 -6.95 20.03
CA HIS A 65 0.89 -6.00 19.04
C HIS A 65 1.97 -5.01 18.63
N LEU A 66 1.97 -4.60 17.36
CA LEU A 66 2.80 -3.51 16.85
C LEU A 66 1.89 -2.33 16.50
N VAL A 67 2.24 -1.12 16.94
CA VAL A 67 1.58 0.12 16.54
C VAL A 67 2.59 0.99 15.81
N VAL A 68 2.28 1.36 14.57
CA VAL A 68 3.11 2.29 13.78
C VAL A 68 2.50 3.68 13.76
N VAL A 69 3.36 4.70 13.89
CA VAL A 69 2.95 6.11 13.97
C VAL A 69 3.61 6.89 12.84
N GLY A 70 2.83 7.33 11.85
CA GLY A 70 3.35 8.09 10.72
C GLY A 70 2.50 7.98 9.45
N GLY A 71 3.18 8.11 8.30
CA GLY A 71 2.58 7.93 6.97
C GLY A 71 2.75 6.53 6.41
N ASP A 72 2.58 6.40 5.09
CA ASP A 72 2.63 5.11 4.39
C ASP A 72 3.99 4.39 4.53
N GLY A 73 5.11 5.12 4.66
CA GLY A 73 6.41 4.51 4.97
C GLY A 73 6.44 3.80 6.33
N MET A 74 5.75 4.32 7.35
CA MET A 74 5.64 3.63 8.64
C MET A 74 4.70 2.43 8.59
N VAL A 75 3.69 2.47 7.72
CA VAL A 75 2.88 1.29 7.40
C VAL A 75 3.74 0.23 6.75
N SER A 76 4.57 0.58 5.75
CA SER A 76 5.52 -0.33 5.09
C SER A 76 6.47 -0.98 6.11
N LEU A 77 7.03 -0.20 7.04
CA LEU A 77 7.83 -0.71 8.15
C LEU A 77 7.05 -1.74 8.97
N GLY A 78 5.84 -1.39 9.41
CA GLY A 78 4.99 -2.26 10.21
C GLY A 78 4.67 -3.56 9.50
N VAL A 79 4.29 -3.50 8.23
CA VAL A 79 4.00 -4.64 7.35
C VAL A 79 5.22 -5.57 7.24
N ASN A 80 6.41 -5.02 7.01
CA ASN A 80 7.64 -5.80 6.93
C ASN A 80 8.14 -6.32 8.30
N ALA A 81 7.81 -5.64 9.39
CA ALA A 81 8.15 -6.06 10.74
C ALA A 81 7.29 -7.25 11.20
N VAL A 82 5.97 -7.19 10.98
CA VAL A 82 5.06 -8.27 11.38
C VAL A 82 5.04 -9.39 10.35
N GLY A 83 5.17 -9.11 9.05
CA GLY A 83 5.10 -10.09 7.97
C GLY A 83 3.93 -11.05 8.16
N VAL A 84 4.20 -12.35 8.04
CA VAL A 84 3.21 -13.43 8.26
C VAL A 84 3.20 -13.98 9.70
N SER A 85 3.73 -13.25 10.67
CA SER A 85 3.81 -13.72 12.07
C SER A 85 2.45 -13.85 12.78
N GLY A 86 1.39 -13.26 12.21
CA GLY A 86 0.06 -13.21 12.81
C GLY A 86 -0.09 -12.16 13.93
N LYS A 87 0.95 -11.37 14.21
CA LYS A 87 0.90 -10.24 15.15
C LYS A 87 0.03 -9.12 14.57
N PRO A 88 -0.97 -8.60 15.31
CA PRO A 88 -1.78 -7.49 14.84
C PRO A 88 -1.00 -6.17 14.74
N LEU A 89 -1.27 -5.42 13.68
CA LEU A 89 -0.71 -4.10 13.38
C LEU A 89 -1.76 -3.01 13.61
N GLY A 90 -1.48 -2.08 14.53
CA GLY A 90 -2.22 -0.82 14.69
C GLY A 90 -1.55 0.32 13.92
N ILE A 91 -2.35 1.24 13.39
CA ILE A 91 -1.87 2.34 12.57
C ILE A 91 -2.40 3.66 13.11
N VAL A 92 -1.49 4.57 13.48
CA VAL A 92 -1.79 5.96 13.80
C VAL A 92 -1.33 6.82 12.62
N ALA A 93 -2.26 7.12 11.72
CA ALA A 93 -1.99 7.78 10.45
C ALA A 93 -1.82 9.30 10.60
N THR A 94 -0.59 9.79 10.48
CA THR A 94 -0.22 11.20 10.70
C THR A 94 0.69 11.78 9.60
N GLY A 95 0.89 11.02 8.52
CA GLY A 95 1.62 11.46 7.33
C GLY A 95 0.80 12.36 6.40
N SER A 96 1.39 12.73 5.26
CA SER A 96 0.72 13.52 4.22
C SER A 96 -0.18 12.69 3.31
N GLY A 97 0.23 11.47 2.95
CA GLY A 97 -0.53 10.54 2.10
C GLY A 97 -1.58 9.79 2.92
N ASN A 98 -1.13 8.87 3.77
CA ASN A 98 -1.94 7.97 4.58
C ASN A 98 -2.93 7.15 3.73
N ASP A 99 -2.48 6.72 2.56
CA ASP A 99 -3.28 6.06 1.54
C ASP A 99 -3.78 4.68 1.99
N PHE A 100 -2.92 3.92 2.68
CA PHE A 100 -3.33 2.62 3.23
C PHE A 100 -4.40 2.79 4.32
N ALA A 101 -4.18 3.70 5.26
CA ALA A 101 -5.14 3.99 6.33
C ALA A 101 -6.47 4.54 5.78
N ARG A 102 -6.43 5.39 4.75
CA ARG A 102 -7.63 5.89 4.05
C ARG A 102 -8.40 4.76 3.39
N GLY A 103 -7.70 3.84 2.73
CA GLY A 103 -8.30 2.67 2.10
C GLY A 103 -9.03 1.75 3.09
N LEU A 104 -8.56 1.66 4.33
CA LEU A 104 -9.19 0.90 5.42
C LEU A 104 -10.25 1.68 6.20
N GLY A 105 -10.52 2.95 5.86
CA GLY A 105 -11.45 3.80 6.60
C GLY A 105 -10.97 4.16 8.02
N LEU A 106 -9.66 4.14 8.26
CA LEU A 106 -9.08 4.47 9.57
C LEU A 106 -9.05 6.00 9.80
N PRO A 107 -9.03 6.45 11.07
CA PRO A 107 -8.89 7.87 11.40
C PRO A 107 -7.57 8.45 10.86
N ILE A 108 -7.66 9.55 10.09
CA ILE A 108 -6.50 10.25 9.51
C ILE A 108 -6.24 11.56 10.26
N ASN A 109 -5.01 11.79 10.70
CA ASN A 109 -4.59 12.99 11.44
C ASN A 109 -5.41 13.24 12.72
N ARG A 110 -5.88 12.16 13.36
CA ARG A 110 -6.69 12.18 14.59
C ARG A 110 -6.12 11.20 15.61
N VAL A 111 -5.00 11.59 16.23
CA VAL A 111 -4.20 10.73 17.13
C VAL A 111 -5.04 10.11 18.25
N ASP A 112 -5.79 10.93 19.00
CA ASP A 112 -6.57 10.44 20.13
C ASP A 112 -7.63 9.41 19.71
N VAL A 113 -8.32 9.67 18.60
CA VAL A 113 -9.34 8.76 18.03
C VAL A 113 -8.71 7.46 17.53
N ALA A 114 -7.53 7.54 16.89
CA ALA A 114 -6.82 6.36 16.42
C ALA A 114 -6.36 5.49 17.59
N VAL A 115 -5.80 6.09 18.66
CA VAL A 115 -5.38 5.36 19.86
C VAL A 115 -6.58 4.74 20.58
N GLU A 116 -7.68 5.48 20.77
CA GLU A 116 -8.91 4.93 21.33
C GLU A 116 -9.42 3.73 20.51
N GLY A 117 -9.41 3.87 19.19
CA GLY A 117 -9.76 2.80 18.26
C GLY A 117 -8.89 1.56 18.38
N ILE A 118 -7.57 1.73 18.48
CA ILE A 118 -6.58 0.65 18.67
C ILE A 118 -6.79 -0.04 20.02
N VAL A 119 -6.98 0.72 21.10
CA VAL A 119 -7.24 0.17 22.44
C VAL A 119 -8.54 -0.63 22.43
N GLY A 120 -9.60 -0.08 21.85
CA GLY A 120 -10.87 -0.77 21.67
C GLY A 120 -10.73 -2.04 20.84
N ALA A 121 -9.90 -2.02 19.79
CA ALA A 121 -9.60 -3.16 18.96
C ALA A 121 -8.89 -4.27 19.73
N ILE A 122 -7.88 -3.93 20.53
CA ILE A 122 -7.15 -4.88 21.38
C ILE A 122 -8.08 -5.51 22.43
N VAL A 123 -8.81 -4.68 23.19
CA VAL A 123 -9.70 -5.15 24.27
C VAL A 123 -10.85 -6.02 23.75
N ARG A 124 -11.28 -5.79 22.51
CA ARG A 124 -12.38 -6.54 21.87
C ARG A 124 -11.91 -7.58 20.86
N GLU A 125 -10.60 -7.80 20.74
CA GLU A 125 -9.98 -8.69 19.75
C GLU A 125 -10.42 -8.42 18.30
N SER A 126 -10.76 -7.16 18.00
CA SER A 126 -11.25 -6.71 16.70
C SER A 126 -10.10 -6.41 15.75
N HIS A 127 -10.02 -7.17 14.67
CA HIS A 127 -9.04 -6.98 13.62
C HIS A 127 -9.63 -7.34 12.27
N LEU A 128 -9.07 -6.76 11.21
CA LEU A 128 -9.36 -7.08 9.83
C LEU A 128 -8.20 -7.89 9.25
N GLY A 129 -8.50 -9.00 8.58
CA GLY A 129 -7.52 -9.72 7.77
C GLY A 129 -7.34 -9.00 6.44
N VAL A 130 -6.13 -8.50 6.19
CA VAL A 130 -5.75 -7.76 5.00
C VAL A 130 -4.72 -8.56 4.21
N ASP A 131 -4.88 -8.58 2.90
CA ASP A 131 -3.99 -9.17 1.94
C ASP A 131 -2.68 -8.37 1.89
N MET A 132 -1.59 -9.08 1.61
CA MET A 132 -0.28 -8.47 1.35
C MET A 132 0.26 -8.97 0.02
N GLY A 133 0.96 -8.10 -0.69
CA GLY A 133 1.84 -8.54 -1.75
C GLY A 133 3.19 -8.97 -1.17
N VAL A 134 3.76 -10.03 -1.74
CA VAL A 134 5.13 -10.47 -1.46
C VAL A 134 5.92 -10.37 -2.74
N ALA A 135 6.87 -9.45 -2.80
CA ALA A 135 7.76 -9.27 -3.93
C ALA A 135 9.13 -9.86 -3.62
N SER A 136 9.63 -10.72 -4.51
CA SER A 136 10.93 -11.39 -4.38
C SER A 136 11.80 -11.16 -5.61
N SER A 137 13.06 -10.79 -5.40
CA SER A 137 14.07 -10.61 -6.45
C SER A 137 15.43 -11.10 -5.94
N GLY A 138 15.93 -12.19 -6.52
CA GLY A 138 17.16 -12.82 -6.03
C GLY A 138 17.01 -13.27 -4.57
N ALA A 139 17.84 -12.76 -3.68
CA ALA A 139 17.78 -13.05 -2.24
C ALA A 139 16.88 -12.08 -1.45
N GLU A 140 16.42 -10.99 -2.07
CA GLU A 140 15.56 -10.01 -1.41
C GLU A 140 14.11 -10.46 -1.46
N CYS A 141 13.42 -10.32 -0.33
CA CYS A 141 11.98 -10.53 -0.20
C CYS A 141 11.39 -9.39 0.63
N ARG A 142 10.30 -8.82 0.15
CA ARG A 142 9.61 -7.67 0.75
C ARG A 142 8.11 -7.91 0.79
N TYR A 143 7.51 -7.61 1.93
CA TYR A 143 6.06 -7.50 2.06
C TYR A 143 5.64 -6.08 1.73
N TYR A 144 4.51 -5.92 1.08
CA TYR A 144 3.91 -4.61 0.85
C TYR A 144 2.39 -4.70 0.98
N ALA A 145 1.79 -3.59 1.38
CA ALA A 145 0.35 -3.47 1.55
C ALA A 145 -0.28 -2.45 0.60
N GLY A 146 0.54 -1.56 0.02
CA GLY A 146 0.14 -0.62 -1.02
C GLY A 146 0.35 -1.19 -2.42
N MET A 147 1.52 -0.98 -3.00
CA MET A 147 1.83 -1.44 -4.36
C MET A 147 3.33 -1.61 -4.63
N LEU A 148 3.63 -2.54 -5.55
CA LEU A 148 4.92 -2.64 -6.21
C LEU A 148 4.91 -1.81 -7.49
N SER A 149 5.78 -0.81 -7.60
CA SER A 149 5.98 -0.06 -8.82
C SER A 149 7.15 -0.61 -9.65
N CYS A 150 6.87 -0.84 -10.93
CA CYS A 150 7.82 -1.21 -11.96
C CYS A 150 7.88 -0.11 -13.04
N GLY A 151 8.99 0.62 -13.11
CA GLY A 151 9.18 1.63 -14.15
C GLY A 151 9.20 3.08 -13.66
N LEU A 152 8.61 3.39 -12.50
CA LEU A 152 8.80 4.69 -11.86
C LEU A 152 10.18 4.70 -11.20
N ASP A 153 11.11 5.47 -11.79
CA ASP A 153 12.44 5.67 -11.22
C ASP A 153 12.30 6.17 -9.77
N ALA A 154 13.11 5.63 -8.86
CA ALA A 154 13.22 6.12 -7.49
C ALA A 154 13.47 7.64 -7.47
N SER A 155 14.13 8.20 -8.49
CA SER A 155 14.32 9.65 -8.65
C SER A 155 13.03 10.43 -8.94
N ILE A 156 12.05 9.81 -9.62
CA ILE A 156 10.72 10.38 -9.86
C ILE A 156 9.88 10.26 -8.59
N ASN A 157 9.95 9.14 -7.88
CA ASN A 157 9.31 8.97 -6.57
C ASN A 157 9.91 9.92 -5.51
N ASP A 158 11.21 10.19 -5.57
CA ASP A 158 11.88 11.13 -4.69
C ASP A 158 11.52 12.59 -5.04
N ARG A 159 11.54 12.95 -6.33
CA ARG A 159 11.09 14.26 -6.83
C ARG A 159 9.62 14.51 -6.51
N ALA A 160 8.81 13.47 -6.57
CA ALA A 160 7.42 13.47 -6.17
C ALA A 160 7.25 13.78 -4.68
N ASN A 161 7.89 12.98 -3.83
CA ASN A 161 7.81 13.11 -2.38
C ASN A 161 8.44 14.42 -1.87
N HIS A 162 9.42 14.97 -2.58
CA HIS A 162 10.06 16.25 -2.25
C HIS A 162 9.46 17.47 -2.93
N SER A 163 8.59 17.31 -3.92
CA SER A 163 7.90 18.43 -4.55
C SER A 163 6.84 19.02 -3.61
N ARG A 164 7.23 19.99 -2.78
CA ARG A 164 6.33 20.90 -2.05
C ARG A 164 5.67 21.90 -3.00
N LEU A 165 5.05 21.41 -4.07
CA LEU A 165 4.32 22.25 -5.00
C LEU A 165 3.03 22.72 -4.32
N PRO A 166 2.80 24.04 -4.17
CA PRO A 166 1.77 24.59 -3.27
C PRO A 166 0.29 24.35 -3.69
N ASN A 167 0.03 23.57 -4.73
CA ASN A 167 -1.32 23.39 -5.28
C ASN A 167 -1.56 21.90 -5.55
N GLY A 168 -2.31 21.23 -4.67
CA GLY A 168 -3.11 20.00 -4.89
C GLY A 168 -2.40 18.74 -5.43
N SER A 169 -2.72 17.59 -4.83
CA SER A 169 -2.33 16.26 -5.29
C SER A 169 -2.72 15.97 -6.76
N LEU A 170 -3.74 16.65 -7.30
CA LEU A 170 -4.14 16.58 -8.72
C LEU A 170 -3.11 17.20 -9.68
N ARG A 171 -2.51 18.36 -9.34
CA ARG A 171 -1.47 18.98 -10.19
C ARG A 171 -0.21 18.13 -10.22
N TYR A 172 0.11 17.51 -9.08
CA TYR A 172 1.20 16.57 -8.98
C TYR A 172 0.94 15.34 -9.87
N PHE A 173 -0.26 14.75 -9.84
CA PHE A 173 -0.63 13.65 -10.74
C PHE A 173 -0.54 14.03 -12.22
N ALA A 174 -1.01 15.22 -12.60
CA ALA A 174 -0.89 15.72 -13.97
C ALA A 174 0.58 15.85 -14.40
N ALA A 175 1.46 16.34 -13.52
CA ALA A 175 2.90 16.41 -13.79
C ALA A 175 3.49 15.00 -13.99
N VAL A 176 3.12 14.03 -13.15
CA VAL A 176 3.56 12.63 -13.32
C VAL A 176 3.14 12.08 -14.67
N LEU A 177 1.88 12.26 -15.08
CA LEU A 177 1.40 11.77 -16.39
C LEU A 177 2.15 12.40 -17.56
N VAL A 178 2.48 13.69 -17.47
CA VAL A 178 3.30 14.37 -18.48
C VAL A 178 4.73 13.83 -18.50
N GLU A 179 5.35 13.60 -17.34
CA GLU A 179 6.68 13.00 -17.26
C GLU A 179 6.69 11.57 -17.79
N LEU A 180 5.67 10.76 -17.47
CA LEU A 180 5.48 9.40 -17.99
C LEU A 180 5.44 9.38 -19.52
N ALA A 181 4.92 10.43 -20.17
CA ALA A 181 4.91 10.54 -21.62
C ALA A 181 6.30 10.77 -22.25
N HIS A 182 7.27 11.22 -21.45
CA HIS A 182 8.66 11.41 -21.86
C HIS A 182 9.59 10.29 -21.36
N MET A 183 9.06 9.35 -20.57
CA MET A 183 9.84 8.23 -20.06
C MET A 183 10.12 7.18 -21.12
N LYS A 184 11.21 6.43 -20.90
CA LYS A 184 11.52 5.25 -21.70
C LYS A 184 10.39 4.24 -21.57
N GLN A 185 9.99 3.64 -22.68
CA GLN A 185 9.12 2.48 -22.62
C GLN A 185 9.95 1.26 -22.25
N TYR A 186 9.72 0.74 -21.05
CA TYR A 186 10.42 -0.43 -20.54
C TYR A 186 9.71 -1.70 -21.00
N GLY A 187 10.47 -2.75 -21.29
CA GLY A 187 9.89 -4.01 -21.71
C GLY A 187 9.88 -5.07 -20.63
N TYR A 188 8.67 -5.52 -20.31
CA TYR A 188 8.38 -6.52 -19.31
C TYR A 188 7.81 -7.75 -20.00
N HIS A 189 8.43 -8.91 -19.80
CA HIS A 189 7.80 -10.18 -20.11
C HIS A 189 7.06 -10.64 -18.85
N VAL A 190 5.74 -10.73 -18.96
CA VAL A 190 4.83 -10.94 -17.83
C VAL A 190 4.14 -12.28 -17.98
N LYS A 191 4.25 -13.11 -16.94
CA LYS A 191 3.48 -14.33 -16.79
C LYS A 191 2.66 -14.25 -15.50
N ALA A 192 1.36 -14.10 -15.62
CA ALA A 192 0.44 -13.91 -14.51
C ALA A 192 -0.49 -15.11 -14.33
N THR A 193 -0.71 -15.51 -13.07
CA THR A 193 -1.83 -16.39 -12.71
C THR A 193 -3.02 -15.51 -12.37
N LEU A 194 -4.10 -15.60 -13.14
CA LEU A 194 -5.29 -14.77 -13.00
C LEU A 194 -6.19 -15.22 -11.83
N ALA A 195 -7.20 -14.41 -11.52
CA ALA A 195 -8.17 -14.67 -10.47
C ALA A 195 -8.87 -16.04 -10.60
N ASP A 196 -9.19 -16.47 -11.82
CA ASP A 196 -9.83 -17.75 -12.13
C ASP A 196 -8.85 -18.95 -12.18
N GLY A 197 -7.56 -18.68 -11.97
CA GLY A 197 -6.50 -19.69 -12.04
C GLY A 197 -5.93 -19.93 -13.44
N SER A 198 -6.46 -19.26 -14.47
CA SER A 198 -5.86 -19.28 -15.81
C SER A 198 -4.51 -18.54 -15.83
N THR A 199 -3.71 -18.79 -16.87
CA THR A 199 -2.43 -18.11 -17.07
C THR A 199 -2.54 -17.11 -18.22
N ASP A 200 -2.06 -15.89 -17.99
CA ASP A 200 -1.89 -14.86 -19.01
C ASP A 200 -0.39 -14.60 -19.17
N GLU A 201 0.14 -14.76 -20.39
CA GLU A 201 1.56 -14.58 -20.69
C GLU A 201 1.70 -13.64 -21.89
N ARG A 202 2.41 -12.52 -21.70
CA ARG A 202 2.57 -11.49 -22.73
C ARG A 202 3.76 -10.58 -22.46
N ASP A 203 4.22 -9.94 -23.52
CA ASP A 203 5.13 -8.81 -23.42
C ASP A 203 4.33 -7.51 -23.26
N ILE A 204 4.80 -6.66 -22.34
CA ILE A 204 4.25 -5.33 -22.06
C ILE A 204 5.37 -4.31 -22.23
N ILE A 205 5.19 -3.39 -23.19
CA ILE A 205 6.09 -2.27 -23.42
C ILE A 205 5.46 -1.00 -22.86
N SER A 206 5.89 -0.61 -21.66
CA SER A 206 5.20 0.44 -20.90
C SER A 206 6.18 1.31 -20.09
N PRO A 207 5.93 2.63 -19.98
CA PRO A 207 6.66 3.47 -19.05
C PRO A 207 6.29 3.17 -17.59
N LEU A 208 5.14 2.54 -17.33
CA LEU A 208 4.64 2.23 -15.99
C LEU A 208 3.92 0.88 -15.96
N LEU A 209 4.34 0.03 -15.04
CA LEU A 209 3.66 -1.19 -14.64
C LEU A 209 3.62 -1.24 -13.11
N THR A 210 2.50 -1.65 -12.52
CA THR A 210 2.37 -1.74 -11.06
C THR A 210 1.56 -2.97 -10.68
N VAL A 211 1.87 -3.56 -9.53
CA VAL A 211 1.11 -4.65 -8.92
C VAL A 211 0.56 -4.14 -7.59
N ALA A 212 -0.72 -3.81 -7.57
CA ALA A 212 -1.38 -3.08 -6.50
C ALA A 212 -2.21 -3.99 -5.59
N ASN A 213 -2.17 -3.68 -4.30
CA ASN A 213 -3.07 -4.19 -3.25
C ASN A 213 -3.96 -3.07 -2.71
N SER A 214 -3.47 -1.82 -2.67
CA SER A 214 -4.25 -0.64 -2.30
C SER A 214 -4.86 0.08 -3.51
N ARG A 215 -6.00 0.70 -3.27
CA ARG A 215 -6.65 1.59 -4.26
C ARG A 215 -5.89 2.88 -4.49
N HIS A 216 -5.31 3.44 -3.43
CA HIS A 216 -4.81 4.81 -3.39
C HIS A 216 -3.28 4.88 -3.46
N ILE A 217 -2.76 5.92 -4.10
CA ILE A 217 -1.35 6.36 -4.03
C ILE A 217 -1.28 7.90 -3.98
N GLY A 218 -0.22 8.45 -3.39
CA GLY A 218 0.15 9.85 -3.54
C GLY A 218 -0.87 10.85 -3.01
N GLY A 219 -1.58 10.53 -1.93
CA GLY A 219 -2.55 11.44 -1.31
C GLY A 219 -3.97 11.31 -1.86
N GLY A 220 -4.41 10.07 -2.10
CA GLY A 220 -5.79 9.73 -2.44
C GLY A 220 -6.08 9.51 -3.92
N ILE A 221 -5.06 9.47 -4.80
CA ILE A 221 -5.28 9.14 -6.21
C ILE A 221 -5.63 7.67 -6.32
N GLU A 222 -6.78 7.35 -6.89
CA GLU A 222 -7.25 5.98 -7.09
C GLU A 222 -6.62 5.36 -8.34
N VAL A 223 -5.36 4.90 -8.25
CA VAL A 223 -4.66 4.23 -9.38
C VAL A 223 -5.21 2.84 -9.65
N SER A 224 -5.61 2.13 -8.60
CA SER A 224 -6.20 0.80 -8.72
C SER A 224 -7.58 0.77 -8.05
N PRO A 225 -8.60 1.46 -8.60
CA PRO A 225 -9.91 1.63 -7.99
C PRO A 225 -10.69 0.33 -7.78
N TYR A 226 -10.26 -0.78 -8.39
CA TYR A 226 -10.85 -2.10 -8.23
C TYR A 226 -10.20 -2.92 -7.11
N SER A 227 -9.05 -2.49 -6.56
CA SER A 227 -8.35 -3.23 -5.52
C SER A 227 -9.18 -3.39 -4.26
N GLN A 228 -9.09 -4.58 -3.69
CA GLN A 228 -9.71 -4.97 -2.44
C GLN A 228 -8.62 -5.49 -1.51
N PHE A 229 -8.80 -5.29 -0.22
CA PHE A 229 -7.79 -5.68 0.76
C PHE A 229 -8.00 -7.09 1.29
N ASP A 230 -9.02 -7.85 0.89
CA ASP A 230 -9.37 -9.12 1.52
C ASP A 230 -9.97 -10.18 0.58
N ASP A 231 -9.75 -10.02 -0.73
CA ASP A 231 -10.19 -10.93 -1.79
C ASP A 231 -9.13 -11.97 -2.21
N GLY A 232 -7.94 -11.90 -1.61
CA GLY A 232 -6.80 -12.78 -1.84
C GLY A 232 -6.10 -12.54 -3.17
N LEU A 233 -6.30 -11.37 -3.79
CA LEU A 233 -5.82 -11.05 -5.13
C LEU A 233 -5.06 -9.70 -5.13
N LEU A 234 -4.33 -9.46 -6.20
CA LEU A 234 -3.66 -8.19 -6.51
C LEU A 234 -4.14 -7.70 -7.88
N ASP A 235 -3.92 -6.43 -8.19
CA ASP A 235 -4.23 -5.86 -9.49
C ASP A 235 -2.97 -5.45 -10.24
N LEU A 236 -2.71 -6.10 -11.38
CA LEU A 236 -1.68 -5.70 -12.33
C LEU A 236 -2.24 -4.58 -13.21
N VAL A 237 -1.62 -3.40 -13.15
CA VAL A 237 -2.02 -2.20 -13.91
C VAL A 237 -0.84 -1.69 -14.72
N TRP A 238 -1.05 -1.32 -15.98
CA TRP A 238 -0.01 -0.74 -16.83
C TRP A 238 -0.57 0.29 -17.80
N LEU A 239 0.30 1.13 -18.38
CA LEU A 239 -0.07 1.96 -19.53
C LEU A 239 0.06 1.13 -20.81
N ARG A 240 -1.01 1.03 -21.61
CA ARG A 240 -1.03 0.27 -22.88
C ARG A 240 -0.14 0.89 -23.94
N HIS A 241 0.02 2.22 -23.89
CA HIS A 241 0.86 3.03 -24.76
C HIS A 241 1.20 4.33 -24.05
N VAL A 242 2.09 5.12 -24.65
CA VAL A 242 2.37 6.48 -24.17
C VAL A 242 1.12 7.35 -24.38
N PRO A 243 0.51 7.90 -23.31
CA PRO A 243 -0.73 8.66 -23.44
C PRO A 243 -0.50 9.95 -24.23
N ASN A 244 -1.46 10.29 -25.10
CA ASN A 244 -1.53 11.62 -25.70
C ASN A 244 -2.19 12.64 -24.73
N LEU A 245 -2.15 13.93 -25.08
CA LEU A 245 -2.72 15.00 -24.23
C LEU A 245 -4.19 14.77 -23.84
N PRO A 246 -5.11 14.40 -24.76
CA PRO A 246 -6.47 14.01 -24.40
C PRO A 246 -6.55 12.87 -23.38
N GLU A 247 -5.78 11.79 -23.56
CA GLU A 247 -5.77 10.65 -22.63
C GLU A 247 -5.22 11.04 -21.26
N CYS A 248 -4.20 11.91 -21.21
CA CYS A 248 -3.71 12.50 -19.96
C CYS A 248 -4.81 13.31 -19.27
N ALA A 249 -5.52 14.16 -20.00
CA ALA A 249 -6.59 14.98 -19.44
C ALA A 249 -7.74 14.11 -18.88
N ASP A 250 -8.12 13.06 -19.60
CA ASP A 250 -9.13 12.09 -19.17
C ASP A 250 -8.71 11.35 -17.89
N ALA A 251 -7.46 10.88 -17.84
CA ALA A 251 -6.89 10.23 -16.66
C ALA A 251 -6.86 11.18 -15.44
N VAL A 252 -6.45 12.44 -15.62
CA VAL A 252 -6.47 13.46 -14.54
C VAL A 252 -7.89 13.70 -14.04
N ALA A 253 -8.88 13.79 -14.94
CA ALA A 253 -10.27 14.00 -14.56
C ALA A 253 -10.84 12.86 -13.69
N HIS A 254 -10.33 11.63 -13.88
CA HIS A 254 -10.79 10.43 -13.17
C HIS A 254 -9.90 10.01 -11.97
N ALA A 255 -8.85 10.77 -11.68
CA ALA A 255 -7.85 10.44 -10.66
C ALA A 255 -8.41 10.18 -9.25
N TYR A 256 -9.52 10.84 -8.87
CA TYR A 256 -10.12 10.74 -7.54
C TYR A 256 -11.56 10.20 -7.54
N SER A 257 -12.14 9.95 -8.71
CA SER A 257 -13.51 9.43 -8.84
C SER A 257 -13.58 7.90 -8.88
N GLY A 258 -12.42 7.25 -8.80
CA GLY A 258 -12.27 5.82 -8.98
C GLY A 258 -12.57 5.35 -10.40
N GLY A 259 -12.52 6.25 -11.38
CA GLY A 259 -12.75 5.97 -12.80
C GLY A 259 -11.49 5.79 -13.63
N LEU A 260 -10.30 5.81 -13.02
CA LEU A 260 -9.04 5.82 -13.76
C LEU A 260 -8.88 4.59 -14.66
N LEU A 261 -9.30 3.41 -14.19
CA LEU A 261 -9.29 2.19 -15.00
C LEU A 261 -10.42 2.14 -16.02
N GLY A 262 -11.37 3.07 -16.01
CA GLY A 262 -12.28 3.30 -17.15
C GLY A 262 -11.59 3.95 -18.35
N CYS A 263 -10.46 4.64 -18.15
CA CYS A 263 -9.69 5.22 -19.25
C CYS A 263 -8.99 4.13 -20.07
N ARG A 264 -9.17 4.16 -21.41
CA ARG A 264 -8.70 3.08 -22.31
C ARG A 264 -7.18 2.94 -22.39
N VAL A 265 -6.44 3.96 -21.96
CA VAL A 265 -4.97 3.96 -21.93
C VAL A 265 -4.40 3.04 -20.85
N PHE A 266 -5.19 2.64 -19.85
CA PHE A 266 -4.76 1.69 -18.82
C PHE A 266 -5.16 0.25 -19.17
N GLY A 267 -4.21 -0.66 -19.03
CA GLY A 267 -4.47 -2.10 -18.93
C GLY A 267 -4.65 -2.49 -17.47
N TRP A 268 -5.44 -3.53 -17.25
CA TRP A 268 -5.71 -4.06 -15.92
C TRP A 268 -5.94 -5.58 -15.99
N LYS A 269 -5.43 -6.30 -14.99
CA LYS A 269 -5.72 -7.71 -14.73
C LYS A 269 -5.75 -7.94 -13.23
N ARG A 270 -6.69 -8.77 -12.77
CA ARG A 270 -6.65 -9.31 -11.41
C ARG A 270 -5.83 -10.59 -11.34
N VAL A 271 -4.87 -10.65 -10.44
CA VAL A 271 -3.83 -11.68 -10.40
C VAL A 271 -3.65 -12.26 -8.99
N ARG A 272 -3.35 -13.55 -8.92
CA ARG A 272 -2.88 -14.25 -7.70
C ARG A 272 -1.36 -14.13 -7.55
N SER A 273 -0.67 -14.22 -8.67
CA SER A 273 0.78 -14.08 -8.77
C SER A 273 1.18 -13.58 -10.14
N VAL A 274 2.37 -12.98 -10.21
CA VAL A 274 2.97 -12.53 -11.45
C VAL A 274 4.50 -12.70 -11.41
N ASP A 275 5.03 -13.35 -12.43
CA ASP A 275 6.45 -13.39 -12.76
C ASP A 275 6.74 -12.30 -13.79
N ILE A 276 7.68 -11.42 -13.47
CA ILE A 276 8.11 -10.32 -14.33
C ILE A 276 9.58 -10.54 -14.66
N THR A 277 9.86 -10.67 -15.95
CA THR A 277 11.22 -10.78 -16.50
C THR A 277 11.42 -9.78 -17.62
N ARG A 278 12.62 -9.73 -18.19
CA ARG A 278 12.96 -8.79 -19.24
C ARG A 278 12.37 -9.26 -20.57
N ALA A 279 11.56 -8.42 -21.22
CA ALA A 279 11.15 -8.67 -22.61
C ALA A 279 12.29 -8.39 -23.60
N ASP A 280 12.21 -9.00 -24.78
CA ASP A 280 13.19 -8.82 -25.87
C ASP A 280 13.21 -7.39 -26.42
N SER A 281 12.09 -6.67 -26.32
CA SER A 281 11.92 -5.30 -26.81
C SER A 281 11.76 -4.28 -25.67
N GLY A 282 11.81 -2.98 -25.99
CA GLY A 282 11.78 -1.89 -25.01
C GLY A 282 13.13 -1.63 -24.33
N ALA A 283 13.18 -0.69 -23.39
CA ALA A 283 14.35 -0.42 -22.55
C ALA A 283 14.42 -1.34 -21.32
N GLU A 284 15.60 -1.49 -20.72
CA GLU A 284 15.76 -2.22 -19.45
C GLU A 284 14.97 -1.51 -18.33
N PRO A 285 14.04 -2.21 -17.66
CA PRO A 285 13.31 -1.65 -16.52
C PRO A 285 14.25 -1.20 -15.39
N PRO A 286 13.90 -0.12 -14.67
CA PRO A 286 14.68 0.35 -13.53
C PRO A 286 14.56 -0.60 -12.33
N THR A 287 15.11 -0.22 -11.18
CA THR A 287 14.86 -0.92 -9.92
C THR A 287 13.37 -0.86 -9.54
N MET A 288 12.86 -1.95 -8.98
CA MET A 288 11.49 -2.05 -8.46
C MET A 288 11.43 -1.64 -6.99
N MET A 289 10.36 -0.93 -6.65
CA MET A 289 10.11 -0.38 -5.32
C MET A 289 8.74 -0.83 -4.85
N ALA A 290 8.63 -1.29 -3.60
CA ALA A 290 7.36 -1.67 -2.99
C ALA A 290 7.10 -0.79 -1.76
N ASP A 291 5.98 -0.06 -1.76
CA ASP A 291 5.64 0.92 -0.70
C ASP A 291 6.78 1.91 -0.36
N GLY A 292 7.59 2.26 -1.37
CA GLY A 292 8.74 3.15 -1.22
C GLY A 292 10.06 2.47 -0.86
N GLU A 293 10.05 1.15 -0.62
CA GLU A 293 11.22 0.36 -0.23
C GLU A 293 11.83 -0.42 -1.40
N TYR A 294 13.15 -0.59 -1.38
CA TYR A 294 13.89 -1.33 -2.41
C TYR A 294 13.51 -2.80 -2.41
N VAL A 295 13.15 -3.33 -3.58
CA VAL A 295 12.93 -4.77 -3.82
C VAL A 295 14.10 -5.38 -4.59
N GLY A 296 14.48 -4.78 -5.72
CA GLY A 296 15.48 -5.37 -6.61
C GLY A 296 15.30 -4.99 -8.07
N ARG A 297 16.00 -5.69 -8.97
CA ARG A 297 15.80 -5.60 -10.42
C ARG A 297 15.11 -6.87 -10.91
N LEU A 298 14.71 -6.90 -12.17
CA LEU A 298 14.22 -8.13 -12.79
C LEU A 298 15.28 -9.25 -12.72
N PRO A 299 14.89 -10.53 -12.58
CA PRO A 299 13.51 -11.02 -12.47
C PRO A 299 12.87 -10.77 -11.09
N VAL A 300 11.57 -10.49 -11.09
CA VAL A 300 10.76 -10.30 -9.88
C VAL A 300 9.57 -11.25 -9.91
N HIS A 301 9.36 -11.95 -8.80
CA HIS A 301 8.13 -12.70 -8.54
C HIS A 301 7.28 -11.95 -7.52
N VAL A 302 5.98 -11.85 -7.78
CA VAL A 302 5.02 -11.24 -6.86
C VAL A 302 3.87 -12.21 -6.60
N GLU A 303 3.48 -12.36 -5.34
CA GLU A 303 2.37 -13.22 -4.95
C GLU A 303 1.46 -12.55 -3.91
N ALA A 304 0.15 -12.77 -4.04
CA ALA A 304 -0.84 -12.37 -3.05
C ALA A 304 -0.81 -13.32 -1.85
N ARG A 305 -0.71 -12.77 -0.64
CA ARG A 305 -0.90 -13.48 0.63
C ARG A 305 -2.21 -13.06 1.25
N GLY A 306 -3.24 -13.86 0.97
CA GLY A 306 -4.61 -13.61 1.41
C GLY A 306 -4.73 -13.50 2.94
N ARG A 307 -5.30 -12.40 3.42
CA ARG A 307 -5.62 -12.09 4.83
C ARG A 307 -4.47 -12.33 5.80
N ALA A 308 -3.24 -12.18 5.32
CA ALA A 308 -2.04 -12.51 6.07
C ALA A 308 -1.64 -11.41 7.07
N LEU A 309 -2.03 -10.16 6.82
CA LEU A 309 -1.86 -9.06 7.76
C LEU A 309 -3.09 -8.93 8.64
N ARG A 310 -2.91 -8.87 9.96
CA ARG A 310 -4.02 -8.53 10.88
C ARG A 310 -3.93 -7.06 11.22
N VAL A 311 -4.86 -6.24 10.73
CA VAL A 311 -4.91 -4.81 11.07
C VAL A 311 -5.88 -4.60 12.22
N LEU A 312 -5.44 -3.94 13.30
CA LEU A 312 -6.30 -3.53 14.40
C LEU A 312 -7.26 -2.45 13.89
N VAL A 313 -8.55 -2.77 13.90
CA VAL A 313 -9.60 -1.86 13.44
C VAL A 313 -10.66 -1.69 14.53
N PRO A 314 -11.18 -0.46 14.73
CA PRO A 314 -12.31 -0.26 15.62
C PRO A 314 -13.49 -1.16 15.22
N PRO A 315 -14.29 -1.69 16.17
CA PRO A 315 -15.45 -2.53 15.84
C PRO A 315 -16.46 -1.87 14.88
N ALA A 316 -16.54 -0.53 14.88
CA ALA A 316 -17.37 0.21 13.93
C ALA A 316 -16.86 0.08 12.48
N VAL A 317 -15.55 0.18 12.26
CA VAL A 317 -14.91 0.01 10.95
C VAL A 317 -15.10 -1.41 10.44
N LEU A 318 -14.92 -2.42 11.30
CA LEU A 318 -15.11 -3.82 10.92
C LEU A 318 -16.56 -4.11 10.50
N ARG A 319 -17.55 -3.46 11.12
CA ARG A 319 -18.96 -3.60 10.73
C ARG A 319 -19.22 -3.01 9.35
N SER A 320 -18.73 -1.81 9.06
CA SER A 320 -18.88 -1.19 7.73
C SER A 320 -18.08 -1.90 6.64
N TRP A 321 -17.00 -2.59 7.00
CA TRP A 321 -16.15 -3.30 6.05
C TRP A 321 -16.87 -4.47 5.36
N LYS A 322 -17.74 -5.18 6.10
CA LYS A 322 -18.46 -6.35 5.60
C LYS A 322 -19.49 -6.05 4.50
N ASP A 323 -19.75 -4.77 4.23
CA ASP A 323 -20.67 -4.32 3.19
C ASP A 323 -19.94 -3.96 1.86
N GLY A 324 -18.61 -4.08 1.80
CA GLY A 324 -17.74 -3.48 0.78
C GLY A 324 -17.54 -4.21 -0.56
N GLU A 325 -17.68 -5.54 -0.63
CA GLU A 325 -17.46 -6.35 -1.86
C GLU A 325 -18.31 -5.86 -3.05
N THR A 326 -19.50 -5.33 -2.76
CA THR A 326 -20.44 -4.79 -3.75
C THR A 326 -19.81 -3.68 -4.60
N THR A 327 -18.88 -2.90 -4.02
CA THR A 327 -18.37 -1.67 -4.66
C THR A 327 -17.34 -1.90 -5.78
N ALA A 328 -16.52 -2.94 -5.70
CA ALA A 328 -15.51 -3.23 -6.74
C ALA A 328 -16.18 -3.75 -8.03
N CYS A 329 -17.11 -4.70 -7.89
CA CYS A 329 -17.90 -5.23 -9.01
C CYS A 329 -18.73 -4.14 -9.70
N GLU A 330 -19.36 -3.25 -8.93
CA GLU A 330 -20.09 -2.09 -9.47
C GLU A 330 -19.19 -1.17 -10.31
N ARG A 331 -17.96 -0.92 -9.88
CA ARG A 331 -17.00 -0.07 -10.61
C ARG A 331 -16.53 -0.75 -11.90
N ILE A 332 -16.20 -2.04 -11.85
CA ILE A 332 -15.80 -2.81 -13.04
C ILE A 332 -16.95 -2.81 -14.06
N ALA A 333 -18.18 -3.02 -13.61
CA ALA A 333 -19.37 -2.99 -14.46
C ALA A 333 -19.63 -1.59 -15.04
N ARG A 334 -19.53 -0.52 -14.23
CA ARG A 334 -19.63 0.88 -14.66
C ARG A 334 -18.64 1.19 -15.79
N ASP A 335 -17.41 0.70 -15.64
CA ASP A 335 -16.32 0.93 -16.58
C ASP A 335 -16.36 -0.02 -17.78
N ARG A 336 -17.37 -0.89 -17.85
CA ARG A 336 -17.60 -1.88 -18.91
C ARG A 336 -16.38 -2.77 -19.14
N ARG A 337 -15.79 -3.30 -18.08
CA ARG A 337 -14.69 -4.26 -18.18
C ARG A 337 -15.14 -5.69 -17.90
N ASP A 338 -14.52 -6.63 -18.59
CA ASP A 338 -14.56 -8.04 -18.22
C ASP A 338 -13.69 -8.25 -16.97
N PRO A 339 -14.22 -8.85 -15.88
CA PRO A 339 -13.48 -9.02 -14.64
C PRO A 339 -12.34 -10.05 -14.71
N ILE A 340 -12.32 -10.91 -15.74
CA ILE A 340 -11.30 -11.94 -15.94
C ILE A 340 -10.27 -11.46 -16.96
N THR A 341 -10.72 -11.04 -18.14
CA THR A 341 -9.80 -10.63 -19.20
C THR A 341 -9.31 -9.20 -19.00
N GLY A 342 -10.03 -8.38 -18.24
CA GLY A 342 -9.75 -6.97 -18.09
C GLY A 342 -10.03 -6.14 -19.34
N ASP A 343 -10.52 -6.73 -20.43
CA ASP A 343 -10.83 -6.03 -21.67
C ASP A 343 -12.13 -5.24 -21.55
N PHE A 344 -12.26 -4.20 -22.37
CA PHE A 344 -13.50 -3.43 -22.46
C PHE A 344 -14.56 -4.22 -23.24
N LEU A 345 -15.75 -4.32 -22.67
CA LEU A 345 -16.94 -4.89 -23.29
C LEU A 345 -17.53 -3.90 -24.30
N GLU A 346 -17.78 -4.36 -25.53
CA GLU A 346 -18.47 -3.59 -26.58
C GLU A 346 -19.92 -3.27 -26.22
#